data_AF-A0A1X7STW9-F1
#
_entry.id   AF-A0A1X7STW9-F1
#
_cell.length_a   1.000
_cell.length_b   1.000
_cell.length_c   1.000
_cell.angle_alpha   90.00
_cell.angle_beta   90.00
_cell.angle_gamma   90.00
#
_symmetry.space_group_name_H-M   'P 1'
#
loop_
_entity.id
_entity.type
_entity.pdbx_description
1 polymer ?
#
loop_
_entity_poly.entity_id
_entity_poly.type
_entity_poly.pdbx_seq_one_letter_code
_entity_poly.pdbx_strand_id
1 'polypeptide(L)'
;METPEAVNDDTNLGVCAQNALKKQHNEIKNLLAISEPIFRNIAGACTSATIIHSTEYDKIFDDKTGQSLLERADNFINCIMSVVKVCPDQLEVFLNIVVNKGNIAFERIAKLMSQSFNNEVPEHACIKLTGIQKN
;
A
#
# COMPACT_ATOMS: atom_id res chain seq x y z
N MET A 1 -9.95 -36.33 18.39
CA MET A 1 -9.47 -36.11 17.02
C MET A 1 -10.71 -35.72 16.23
N GLU A 2 -10.86 -34.54 15.66
CA GLU A 2 -9.94 -33.44 15.32
C GLU A 2 -10.61 -32.12 15.74
N THR A 3 -9.85 -31.19 16.31
CA THR A 3 -10.30 -29.80 16.49
C THR A 3 -10.45 -29.17 15.11
N PRO A 4 -11.57 -28.51 14.79
CA PRO A 4 -11.71 -27.84 13.50
C PRO A 4 -10.70 -26.69 13.46
N GLU A 5 -9.86 -26.68 12.43
CA GLU A 5 -8.95 -25.58 12.15
C GLU A 5 -9.78 -24.29 12.07
N ALA A 6 -9.52 -23.38 13.01
CA ALA A 6 -10.02 -22.03 12.91
C ALA A 6 -9.44 -21.44 11.62
N VAL A 7 -10.29 -21.26 10.60
CA VAL A 7 -9.98 -20.39 9.47
C VAL A 7 -9.66 -19.04 10.09
N ASN A 8 -8.37 -18.70 10.11
CA ASN A 8 -7.89 -17.49 10.76
C ASN A 8 -8.38 -16.27 9.98
N ASP A 9 -9.15 -15.41 10.64
CA ASP A 9 -9.68 -14.17 10.05
C ASP A 9 -8.58 -13.34 9.34
N ASP A 10 -7.34 -13.40 9.83
CA ASP A 10 -6.17 -12.71 9.30
C ASP A 10 -5.78 -13.12 7.87
N THR A 11 -5.92 -14.39 7.48
CA THR A 11 -5.61 -14.82 6.09
C THR A 11 -6.59 -14.20 5.10
N ASN A 12 -7.86 -14.06 5.51
CA ASN A 12 -8.88 -13.45 4.68
C ASN A 12 -8.66 -11.93 4.58
N LEU A 13 -8.30 -11.28 5.70
CA LEU A 13 -7.94 -9.85 5.72
C LEU A 13 -6.73 -9.55 4.82
N GLY A 14 -5.69 -10.38 4.86
CA GLY A 14 -4.52 -10.25 3.99
C GLY A 14 -4.87 -10.32 2.49
N VAL A 15 -5.77 -11.22 2.11
CA VAL A 15 -6.26 -11.33 0.71
C VAL A 15 -7.08 -10.10 0.32
N CYS A 16 -7.99 -9.63 1.19
CA CYS A 16 -8.76 -8.41 0.95
C CYS A 16 -7.85 -7.18 0.81
N ALA A 17 -6.82 -7.06 1.65
CA ALA A 17 -5.85 -5.96 1.60
C ALA A 17 -5.05 -5.97 0.29
N GLN A 18 -4.56 -7.15 -0.11
CA GLN A 18 -3.88 -7.32 -1.39
C GLN A 18 -4.80 -7.00 -2.58
N ASN A 19 -6.06 -7.42 -2.55
CA ASN A 19 -7.04 -7.15 -3.61
C ASN A 19 -7.34 -5.65 -3.73
N ALA A 20 -7.46 -4.94 -2.61
CA ALA A 20 -7.69 -3.49 -2.60
C ALA A 20 -6.56 -2.73 -3.30
N LEU A 21 -5.29 -3.09 -3.04
CA LEU A 21 -4.13 -2.55 -3.76
C LEU A 21 -4.15 -2.95 -5.24
N LYS A 22 -4.42 -4.23 -5.53
CA LYS A 22 -4.41 -4.76 -6.90
C LYS A 22 -5.39 -4.02 -7.82
N LYS A 23 -6.59 -3.68 -7.32
CA LYS A 23 -7.60 -2.92 -8.08
C LYS A 23 -7.13 -1.53 -8.48
N GLN A 24 -6.26 -0.91 -7.69
CA GLN A 24 -5.77 0.45 -7.90
C GLN A 24 -4.30 0.49 -8.36
N HIS A 25 -3.69 -0.68 -8.62
CA HIS A 25 -2.26 -0.86 -8.91
C HIS A 25 -1.76 0.02 -10.05
N ASN A 26 -2.45 0.00 -11.20
CA ASN A 26 -2.03 0.77 -12.37
C ASN A 26 -2.07 2.27 -12.12
N GLU A 27 -3.10 2.75 -11.42
CA GLU A 27 -3.28 4.17 -11.14
C GLU A 27 -2.19 4.68 -10.17
N ILE A 28 -1.95 3.97 -9.06
CA ILE A 28 -0.92 4.39 -8.10
C ILE A 28 0.48 4.31 -8.70
N LYS A 29 0.77 3.27 -9.48
CA LYS A 29 2.03 3.15 -10.22
C LYS A 29 2.24 4.35 -11.14
N ASN A 30 1.24 4.69 -11.94
CA ASN A 30 1.32 5.81 -12.86
C ASN A 30 1.55 7.13 -12.11
N LEU A 31 0.87 7.36 -10.97
CA LEU A 31 1.10 8.56 -10.16
C LEU A 31 2.51 8.66 -9.61
N LEU A 32 3.05 7.56 -9.09
CA LEU A 32 4.43 7.51 -8.59
C LEU A 32 5.44 7.80 -9.71
N ALA A 33 5.17 7.30 -10.92
CA ALA A 33 6.03 7.49 -12.08
C ALA A 33 6.00 8.91 -12.67
N ILE A 34 5.10 9.80 -12.22
CA ILE A 34 5.09 11.21 -12.63
C ILE A 34 6.26 11.98 -12.02
N SER A 35 6.68 11.62 -10.80
CA SER A 35 7.66 12.41 -10.04
C SER A 35 8.51 11.53 -9.13
N GLU A 36 9.77 11.33 -9.50
CA GLU A 36 10.73 10.60 -8.67
C GLU A 36 10.89 11.20 -7.25
N PRO A 37 10.96 12.53 -7.05
CA PRO A 37 11.02 13.10 -5.71
C PRO A 37 9.83 12.71 -4.82
N ILE A 38 8.61 12.73 -5.37
CA ILE A 38 7.42 12.32 -4.63
C ILE A 38 7.47 10.82 -4.32
N PHE A 39 7.86 10.01 -5.30
CA PHE A 39 7.99 8.57 -5.11
C PHE A 39 9.05 8.24 -4.04
N ARG A 40 10.25 8.84 -4.09
CA ARG A 40 11.28 8.69 -3.05
C ARG A 40 10.77 9.10 -1.67
N ASN A 41 9.97 10.17 -1.59
CA ASN A 41 9.38 10.63 -0.33
C ASN A 41 8.33 9.66 0.23
N ILE A 42 7.51 9.03 -0.63
CA ILE A 42 6.57 7.98 -0.23
C ILE A 42 7.31 6.72 0.21
N ALA A 43 8.24 6.22 -0.61
CA ALA A 43 9.01 5.02 -0.30
C ALA A 43 9.88 5.20 0.96
N GLY A 44 10.45 6.39 1.18
CA GLY A 44 11.22 6.71 2.39
C GLY A 44 10.35 6.75 3.64
N ALA A 45 9.12 7.26 3.53
CA ALA A 45 8.14 7.19 4.62
C ALA A 45 7.71 5.73 4.90
N CYS A 46 7.56 4.90 3.87
CA CYS A 46 7.28 3.47 4.04
C CYS A 46 8.44 2.73 4.72
N THR A 47 9.68 3.12 4.42
CA THR A 47 10.88 2.60 5.09
C THR A 47 10.89 3.00 6.57
N SER A 48 10.57 4.26 6.86
CA SER A 48 10.51 4.78 8.24
C SER A 48 9.40 4.12 9.06
N ALA A 49 8.29 3.76 8.41
CA ALA A 49 7.18 3.02 9.00
C ALA A 49 7.41 1.49 9.00
N THR A 50 8.59 1.02 8.60
CA THR A 50 8.95 -0.41 8.55
C THR A 50 8.07 -1.27 7.64
N ILE A 51 7.36 -0.66 6.69
CA ILE A 51 6.57 -1.38 5.67
C ILE A 51 7.51 -2.05 4.67
N ILE A 52 8.57 -1.34 4.26
CA ILE A 52 9.65 -1.88 3.42
C ILE A 52 10.99 -1.76 4.14
N HIS A 53 11.93 -2.63 3.81
CA HIS A 53 13.28 -2.54 4.35
C HIS A 53 14.13 -1.51 3.61
N SER A 54 15.15 -0.96 4.28
CA SER A 54 16.10 -0.02 3.65
C SER A 54 16.79 -0.62 2.43
N THR A 55 17.09 -1.92 2.45
CA THR A 55 17.69 -2.62 1.31
C THR A 55 16.75 -2.73 0.12
N GLU A 56 15.43 -2.78 0.33
CA GLU A 56 14.44 -2.72 -0.74
C GLU A 56 14.34 -1.31 -1.30
N TYR A 57 14.36 -0.29 -0.43
CA TYR A 57 14.42 1.12 -0.85
C TYR A 57 15.64 1.37 -1.75
N ASP A 58 16.82 0.93 -1.32
CA ASP A 58 18.06 1.10 -2.08
C ASP A 58 17.98 0.41 -3.45
N LYS A 59 17.42 -0.80 -3.52
CA LYS A 59 17.18 -1.52 -4.79
C LYS A 59 16.20 -0.80 -5.71
N ILE A 60 15.10 -0.25 -5.17
CA ILE A 60 14.11 0.48 -5.96
C ILE A 60 14.76 1.69 -6.64
N PHE A 61 15.74 2.32 -5.99
CA PHE A 61 16.34 3.55 -6.45
C PHE A 61 17.79 3.41 -6.95
N ASP A 62 18.26 2.17 -7.14
CA ASP A 62 19.57 1.87 -7.72
C ASP A 62 19.60 2.32 -9.19
N ASP A 63 20.49 3.27 -9.48
CA ASP A 63 20.70 3.87 -10.79
C ASP A 63 21.36 2.91 -11.79
N LYS A 64 21.95 1.81 -11.31
CA LYS A 64 22.64 0.82 -12.16
C LYS A 64 21.71 -0.23 -12.76
N THR A 65 20.46 -0.30 -12.32
CA THR A 65 19.50 -1.31 -12.78
C THR A 65 19.00 -1.07 -14.20
N GLY A 66 19.12 0.16 -14.72
CA GLY A 66 18.54 0.55 -16.01
C GLY A 66 17.02 0.61 -16.03
N GLN A 67 16.34 0.36 -14.90
CA GLN A 67 14.88 0.38 -14.82
C GLN A 67 14.34 1.81 -14.96
N SER A 68 13.26 1.97 -15.71
CA SER A 68 12.45 3.18 -15.75
C SER A 68 11.77 3.44 -14.41
N LEU A 69 11.35 4.69 -14.16
CA LEU A 69 10.63 5.04 -12.94
C LEU A 69 9.30 4.27 -12.81
N LEU A 70 8.65 3.95 -13.93
CA LEU A 70 7.42 3.16 -13.97
C LEU A 70 7.65 1.72 -13.50
N GLU A 71 8.74 1.08 -13.95
CA GLU A 71 9.11 -0.27 -13.52
C GLU A 71 9.47 -0.30 -12.04
N ARG A 72 10.20 0.73 -11.56
CA ARG A 72 10.51 0.87 -10.13
C ARG A 72 9.25 1.05 -9.28
N ALA A 73 8.28 1.83 -9.78
CA ALA A 73 7.00 2.02 -9.11
C ALA A 73 6.18 0.72 -9.08
N ASP A 74 6.17 -0.05 -10.18
CA ASP A 74 5.55 -1.38 -10.23
C ASP A 74 6.14 -2.32 -9.17
N ASN A 75 7.47 -2.41 -9.13
CA ASN A 75 8.20 -3.22 -8.15
C ASN A 75 7.90 -2.81 -6.71
N PHE A 76 7.85 -1.51 -6.44
CA PHE A 76 7.49 -0.99 -5.13
C PHE A 76 6.08 -1.40 -4.72
N ILE A 77 5.06 -1.22 -5.58
CA ILE A 77 3.69 -1.63 -5.21
C ILE A 77 3.58 -3.14 -5.04
N ASN A 78 4.26 -3.94 -5.85
CA ASN A 78 4.31 -5.39 -5.68
C ASN A 78 4.94 -5.82 -4.33
N CYS A 79 5.95 -5.08 -3.86
CA CYS A 79 6.50 -5.25 -2.52
C CYS A 79 5.44 -4.95 -1.45
N ILE A 80 4.75 -3.80 -1.52
CA ILE A 80 3.66 -3.45 -0.59
C ILE A 80 2.55 -4.52 -0.60
N MET A 81 2.14 -4.99 -1.79
CA MET A 81 1.13 -6.06 -1.94
C MET A 81 1.54 -7.38 -1.28
N SER A 82 2.84 -7.67 -1.21
CA SER A 82 3.35 -8.86 -0.53
C SER A 82 3.33 -8.69 0.98
N VAL A 83 3.70 -7.49 1.47
CA VAL A 83 3.68 -7.15 2.89
C VAL A 83 2.25 -7.17 3.44
N VAL A 84 1.31 -6.48 2.80
CA VAL A 84 -0.08 -6.40 3.32
C VAL A 84 -0.83 -7.72 3.25
N LYS A 85 -0.36 -8.66 2.42
CA LYS A 85 -0.93 -10.02 2.39
C LYS A 85 -0.62 -10.78 3.68
N VAL A 86 0.53 -10.50 4.30
CA VAL A 86 0.98 -11.16 5.54
C VAL A 86 0.62 -10.33 6.77
N CYS A 87 0.69 -9.00 6.65
CA CYS A 87 0.41 -8.03 7.70
C CYS A 87 -0.64 -7.01 7.20
N PRO A 88 -1.94 -7.33 7.22
CA PRO A 88 -3.00 -6.50 6.62
C PRO A 88 -3.15 -5.12 7.25
N ASP A 89 -2.75 -4.96 8.52
CA ASP A 89 -2.67 -3.68 9.24
C ASP A 89 -1.75 -2.67 8.54
N GLN A 90 -0.73 -3.14 7.81
CA GLN A 90 0.18 -2.28 7.07
C GLN A 90 -0.49 -1.57 5.89
N LEU A 91 -1.67 -2.05 5.44
CA LEU A 91 -2.45 -1.33 4.44
C LEU A 91 -2.88 0.04 4.98
N GLU A 92 -3.41 0.11 6.20
CA GLU A 92 -3.83 1.40 6.79
C GLU A 92 -2.65 2.36 6.92
N VAL A 93 -1.50 1.87 7.39
CA VAL A 93 -0.27 2.67 7.53
C VAL A 93 0.17 3.21 6.17
N PHE A 94 0.19 2.36 5.14
CA PHE A 94 0.51 2.76 3.77
C PHE A 94 -0.45 3.83 3.25
N LEU A 95 -1.77 3.63 3.41
CA LEU A 95 -2.76 4.58 2.92
C LEU A 95 -2.64 5.94 3.62
N ASN A 96 -2.36 5.96 4.93
CA ASN A 96 -2.12 7.21 5.67
C ASN A 96 -0.86 7.93 5.17
N ILE A 97 0.22 7.21 4.84
CA ILE A 97 1.43 7.80 4.22
C ILE A 97 1.10 8.45 2.87
N VAL A 98 0.28 7.78 2.06
CA VAL A 98 -0.13 8.24 0.73
C VAL A 98 -1.01 9.50 0.83
N VAL A 99 -2.00 9.50 1.73
CA VAL A 99 -2.87 10.67 1.99
C VAL A 99 -2.07 11.88 2.45
N ASN A 100 -1.11 11.68 3.35
CA ASN A 100 -0.33 12.78 3.95
C ASN A 100 0.64 13.47 2.98
N LYS A 101 0.69 13.08 1.70
CA LYS A 101 1.44 13.81 0.67
C LYS A 101 0.75 15.09 0.19
N GLY A 102 -0.50 15.33 0.57
CA GLY A 102 -1.23 16.56 0.25
C GLY A 102 -1.52 16.73 -1.24
N ASN A 103 -1.53 15.63 -1.99
CA ASN A 103 -1.84 15.59 -3.41
C ASN A 103 -3.19 14.87 -3.60
N ILE A 104 -4.14 15.58 -4.21
CA ILE A 104 -5.53 15.14 -4.39
C ILE A 104 -5.63 13.78 -5.09
N ALA A 105 -4.73 13.49 -6.03
CA ALA A 105 -4.75 12.21 -6.75
C ALA A 105 -4.35 11.05 -5.81
N PHE A 106 -3.35 11.24 -4.97
CA PHE A 106 -2.95 10.25 -3.95
C PHE A 106 -4.04 10.07 -2.88
N GLU A 107 -4.66 11.16 -2.41
CA GLU A 107 -5.81 11.07 -1.49
C GLU A 107 -6.99 10.29 -2.10
N ARG A 108 -7.31 10.54 -3.37
CA ARG A 108 -8.39 9.87 -4.09
C ARG A 108 -8.14 8.36 -4.18
N ILE A 109 -6.92 7.97 -4.56
CA ILE A 109 -6.57 6.55 -4.64
C ILE A 109 -6.64 5.89 -3.26
N ALA A 110 -6.12 6.55 -2.22
CA ALA A 110 -6.17 6.00 -0.87
C ALA A 110 -7.62 5.79 -0.38
N LYS A 111 -8.52 6.74 -0.67
CA LYS A 111 -9.96 6.60 -0.44
C LYS A 111 -10.53 5.38 -1.17
N LEU A 112 -10.25 5.23 -2.47
CA LEU A 112 -10.74 4.10 -3.26
C LEU A 112 -10.23 2.74 -2.75
N MET A 113 -8.96 2.66 -2.35
CA MET A 113 -8.38 1.47 -1.74
C MET A 113 -9.06 1.13 -0.40
N SER A 114 -9.22 2.12 0.49
CA SER A 114 -9.90 1.93 1.77
C SER A 114 -11.36 1.48 1.59
N GLN A 115 -12.09 2.05 0.64
CA GLN A 115 -13.46 1.64 0.33
C GLN A 115 -13.51 0.22 -0.22
N SER A 116 -12.60 -0.14 -1.12
CA SER A 116 -12.52 -1.51 -1.63
C SER A 116 -12.25 -2.52 -0.53
N PHE A 117 -11.37 -2.19 0.43
CA PHE A 117 -11.08 -3.07 1.55
C PHE A 117 -12.28 -3.17 2.50
N ASN A 118 -12.83 -2.03 2.94
CA ASN A 118 -13.94 -1.95 3.89
C ASN A 118 -15.23 -2.62 3.39
N ASN A 119 -15.42 -2.73 2.07
CA ASN A 119 -16.56 -3.45 1.49
C ASN A 119 -16.42 -4.99 1.54
N GLU A 120 -15.22 -5.51 1.79
CA GLU A 120 -14.91 -6.94 1.79
C GLU A 120 -14.64 -7.50 3.20
N VAL A 121 -14.60 -6.64 4.23
CA VAL A 121 -14.23 -7.01 5.61
C VAL A 121 -15.32 -6.61 6.62
N PRO A 122 -15.39 -7.25 7.79
CA PRO A 122 -16.31 -6.84 8.85
C PRO A 122 -15.97 -5.44 9.40
N GLU A 123 -16.97 -4.75 9.95
CA GLU A 123 -16.87 -3.34 10.38
C GLU A 123 -15.71 -3.07 11.35
N HIS A 124 -15.40 -4.00 12.26
CA HIS A 124 -14.33 -3.85 13.24
C HIS A 124 -12.92 -3.87 12.60
N ALA A 125 -12.79 -4.40 11.38
CA ALA A 125 -11.53 -4.45 10.64
C ALA A 125 -11.40 -3.30 9.62
N CYS A 126 -12.41 -2.45 9.48
CA CYS A 126 -12.41 -1.35 8.51
C CYS A 126 -11.31 -0.31 8.79
N ILE A 127 -10.65 0.13 7.73
CA ILE A 127 -9.63 1.19 7.75
C ILE A 127 -10.29 2.56 7.89
N LYS A 128 -9.71 3.42 8.74
CA LYS A 128 -10.10 4.83 8.91
C LYS A 128 -8.93 5.75 8.59
N LEU A 129 -8.96 6.35 7.41
CA LEU A 129 -7.90 7.25 6.97
C LEU A 129 -7.81 8.50 7.86
N THR A 130 -6.63 8.73 8.45
CA THR A 130 -6.31 9.87 9.29
C THR A 130 -5.55 10.90 8.44
N GLY A 131 -6.25 11.94 7.95
CA GLY A 131 -5.62 12.96 7.11
C GLY A 131 -6.53 13.58 6.04
N ILE A 132 -7.70 13.01 5.80
CA ILE A 132 -8.69 13.63 4.90
C ILE A 132 -9.41 14.72 5.70
N GLN A 133 -9.03 15.98 5.48
CA GLN A 133 -9.84 17.09 5.95
C GLN A 133 -11.20 17.04 5.23
N LYS A 134 -12.28 16.99 6.01
CA LYS A 134 -13.63 17.24 5.50
C LYS A 134 -13.68 18.72 5.15
N ASN A 135 -13.59 19.05 3.87
CA ASN A 135 -14.06 20.34 3.37
C ASN A 135 -15.57 20.46 3.57
#